data_AF-A0A5M9MYF8-F1
#
_entry.id   AF-A0A5M9MYF8-F1
#
_cell.length_a   1.000
_cell.length_b   1.000
_cell.length_c   1.000
_cell.angle_alpha   90.00
_cell.angle_beta   90.00
_cell.angle_gamma   90.00
#
_symmetry.space_group_name_H-M   'P 1'
#
loop_
_entity.id
_entity.type
_entity.pdbx_description
1 polymer ?
#
loop_
_entity_poly.entity_id
_entity_poly.type
_entity_poly.pdbx_seq_one_letter_code
_entity_poly.pdbx_strand_id
1 'polypeptide(L)'
;MNKPGPCAMRLQDIESLSPASKSATIRSIANDISSVFIRIYKLVDRGILSSKHTAPIDEVIQIITRVEGSHRRMLGRTIRRYQRRAKQWRREKRWMRRQFGEFVKRSDAMHGRWKKRVEKLNKELAYTKRVFKCDFLHTIAGNGNRRAVGEDKSVRTNETSVASDPLQ
;
A
#
# COMPACT_ATOMS: atom_id res chain seq x y z
N MET A 1 -56.73 22.21 -0.45
CA MET A 1 -55.36 21.89 0.00
C MET A 1 -55.42 21.42 1.44
N ASN A 2 -54.93 20.21 1.74
CA ASN A 2 -54.90 19.69 3.10
C ASN A 2 -53.79 20.39 3.89
N LYS A 3 -54.14 21.06 5.00
CA LYS A 3 -53.17 21.71 5.87
C LYS A 3 -52.32 20.63 6.58
N PRO A 4 -50.98 20.74 6.59
CA PRO A 4 -50.13 19.77 7.26
C PRO A 4 -50.41 19.78 8.77
N GLY A 5 -50.50 18.59 9.36
CA GLY A 5 -50.65 18.44 10.80
C GLY A 5 -49.36 18.83 11.56
N PRO A 6 -49.42 18.98 12.89
CA PRO A 6 -48.29 19.43 13.71
C PRO A 6 -47.01 18.59 13.51
N CYS A 7 -47.13 17.27 13.41
CA CYS A 7 -45.98 16.39 13.16
C CYS A 7 -45.31 16.66 11.80
N ALA A 8 -46.11 16.95 10.76
CA ALA A 8 -45.59 17.26 9.42
C ALA A 8 -44.93 18.64 9.39
N MET A 9 -45.48 19.63 10.11
CA MET A 9 -44.84 20.95 10.22
C MET A 9 -43.46 20.87 10.88
N ARG A 10 -43.30 20.04 11.92
CA ARG A 10 -42.01 19.81 12.59
C ARG A 10 -40.93 19.20 11.67
N LEU A 11 -41.32 18.66 10.51
CA LEU A 11 -40.41 18.09 9.52
C LEU A 11 -40.00 19.08 8.43
N GLN A 12 -40.63 20.26 8.31
CA GLN A 12 -40.36 21.21 7.22
C GLN A 12 -38.89 21.65 7.15
N ASP A 13 -38.29 21.96 8.30
CA ASP A 13 -36.91 22.44 8.37
C ASP A 13 -35.92 21.34 8.76
N ILE A 14 -36.29 20.05 8.62
CA ILE A 14 -35.45 18.98 9.15
C ILE A 14 -34.07 18.94 8.52
N GLU A 15 -33.91 19.39 7.27
CA GLU A 15 -32.64 19.38 6.54
C GLU A 15 -31.60 20.34 7.14
N SER A 16 -32.03 21.51 7.62
CA SER A 16 -31.16 22.55 8.20
C SER A 16 -30.72 22.25 9.64
N LEU A 17 -31.37 21.29 10.29
CA LEU A 17 -31.06 20.90 11.67
C LEU A 17 -29.72 20.13 11.79
N SER A 18 -29.09 20.28 12.96
CA SER A 18 -27.93 19.48 13.35
C SER A 18 -28.29 17.97 13.43
N PRO A 19 -27.33 17.04 13.30
CA PRO A 19 -27.61 15.60 13.42
C PRO A 19 -28.27 15.20 14.75
N ALA A 20 -27.88 15.84 15.85
CA ALA A 20 -28.46 15.62 17.17
C ALA A 20 -29.92 16.11 17.22
N SER A 21 -30.18 17.31 16.70
CA SER A 21 -31.52 17.91 16.60
C SER A 21 -32.43 17.10 15.69
N LYS A 22 -31.93 16.62 14.53
CA LYS A 22 -32.64 15.69 13.63
C LYS A 22 -33.10 14.46 14.39
N SER A 23 -32.18 13.83 15.13
CA SER A 23 -32.46 12.62 15.91
C SER A 23 -33.50 12.88 17.01
N ALA A 24 -33.40 14.02 17.71
CA ALA A 24 -34.34 14.41 18.75
C ALA A 24 -35.75 14.69 18.18
N THR A 25 -35.84 15.43 17.07
CA THR A 25 -37.11 15.72 16.39
C THR A 25 -37.79 14.43 15.91
N ILE A 26 -37.06 13.55 15.23
CA ILE A 26 -37.59 12.26 14.78
C ILE A 26 -38.05 11.40 15.97
N ARG A 27 -37.27 11.35 17.06
CA ARG A 27 -37.65 10.61 18.26
C ARG A 27 -38.95 11.13 18.88
N SER A 28 -39.11 12.44 18.98
CA SER A 28 -40.33 13.02 19.53
C SER A 28 -41.53 12.78 18.62
N ILE A 29 -41.40 12.87 17.30
CA ILE A 29 -42.46 12.50 16.36
C ILE A 29 -42.81 11.02 16.48
N ALA A 30 -41.81 10.15 16.63
CA ALA A 30 -42.04 8.71 16.82
C ALA A 30 -42.80 8.42 18.12
N ASN A 31 -42.53 9.17 19.20
CA ASN A 31 -43.29 9.07 20.45
C ASN A 31 -44.75 9.54 20.27
N ASP A 32 -44.97 10.64 19.54
CA ASP A 32 -46.33 11.14 19.24
C ASP A 32 -47.11 10.09 18.45
N ILE A 33 -46.51 9.56 17.38
CA ILE A 33 -47.09 8.48 16.56
C ILE A 33 -47.41 7.27 17.45
N SER A 34 -46.45 6.78 18.24
CA SER A 34 -46.65 5.62 19.12
C SER A 34 -47.82 5.83 20.09
N SER A 35 -47.92 7.04 20.67
CA SER A 35 -49.01 7.40 21.57
C SER A 35 -50.36 7.39 20.87
N VAL A 36 -50.42 7.89 19.62
CA VAL A 36 -51.61 7.84 18.77
C VAL A 36 -52.01 6.40 18.48
N PHE A 37 -51.07 5.54 18.07
CA PHE A 37 -51.33 4.12 17.80
C PHE A 37 -51.86 3.40 19.04
N ILE A 38 -51.26 3.62 20.21
CA ILE A 38 -51.74 3.08 21.49
C ILE A 38 -53.18 3.55 21.78
N ARG A 39 -53.47 4.82 21.52
CA ARG A 39 -54.81 5.36 21.75
C ARG A 39 -55.84 4.75 20.80
N ILE A 40 -55.51 4.64 19.52
CA ILE A 40 -56.36 4.01 18.51
C ILE A 40 -56.62 2.55 18.88
N TYR A 41 -55.59 1.80 19.27
CA TYR A 41 -55.73 0.43 19.76
C TYR A 41 -56.74 0.34 20.91
N LYS A 42 -56.63 1.21 21.92
CA LYS A 42 -57.59 1.26 23.04
C LYS A 42 -59.03 1.59 22.60
N LEU A 43 -59.21 2.35 21.52
CA LEU A 43 -60.54 2.67 20.99
C LEU A 43 -61.12 1.53 20.15
N VAL A 44 -60.27 0.78 19.46
CA VAL A 44 -60.65 -0.45 18.75
C VAL A 44 -61.06 -1.53 19.74
N ASP A 45 -60.28 -1.74 20.81
CA ASP A 45 -60.55 -2.71 21.87
C ASP A 45 -61.92 -2.45 22.55
N ARG A 46 -62.29 -1.18 22.68
CA ARG A 46 -63.61 -0.75 23.19
C ARG A 46 -64.75 -0.87 22.17
N GLY A 47 -64.47 -1.33 20.94
CA GLY A 47 -65.45 -1.41 19.85
C GLY A 47 -65.88 -0.05 19.27
N ILE A 48 -65.25 1.05 19.67
CA ILE A 48 -65.58 2.40 19.19
C ILE A 48 -65.09 2.59 17.75
N LEU A 49 -63.90 2.06 17.45
CA LEU A 49 -63.34 2.07 16.10
C LEU A 49 -63.41 0.66 15.51
N SER A 50 -64.00 0.55 14.32
CA SER A 50 -63.94 -0.66 13.49
C SER A 50 -62.78 -0.63 12.50
N SER A 51 -62.53 -1.76 11.83
CA SER A 51 -61.45 -1.91 10.83
C SER A 51 -61.52 -0.89 9.68
N LYS A 52 -62.72 -0.38 9.35
CA LYS A 52 -62.89 0.67 8.34
C LYS A 52 -62.20 1.97 8.73
N HIS A 53 -62.13 2.28 10.02
CA HIS A 53 -61.49 3.50 10.54
C HIS A 53 -59.97 3.36 10.62
N THR A 54 -59.44 2.13 10.76
CA THR A 54 -58.01 1.86 10.84
C THR A 54 -57.37 1.59 9.48
N ALA A 55 -58.15 1.35 8.42
CA ALA A 55 -57.62 1.09 7.07
C ALA A 55 -56.59 2.12 6.56
N PRO A 56 -56.74 3.45 6.78
CA PRO A 56 -55.71 4.41 6.38
C PRO A 56 -54.37 4.22 7.09
N ILE A 57 -54.38 3.65 8.30
CA ILE A 57 -53.17 3.35 9.07
C ILE A 57 -52.41 2.19 8.44
N ASP A 58 -53.13 1.17 7.99
CA ASP A 58 -52.54 0.03 7.28
C ASP A 58 -51.84 0.49 5.98
N GLU A 59 -52.43 1.45 5.27
CA GLU A 59 -51.80 2.05 4.09
C GLU A 59 -50.48 2.77 4.43
N VAL A 60 -50.46 3.56 5.50
CA VAL A 60 -49.23 4.22 5.98
C VAL A 60 -48.16 3.19 6.35
N ILE A 61 -48.53 2.11 7.05
CA ILE A 61 -47.60 1.02 7.39
C ILE A 61 -47.04 0.37 6.13
N GLN A 62 -47.88 0.13 5.11
CA GLN A 62 -47.42 -0.44 3.83
C GLN A 62 -46.43 0.47 3.10
N ILE A 63 -46.66 1.79 3.10
CA ILE A 63 -45.73 2.75 2.50
C ILE A 63 -44.37 2.69 3.21
N ILE A 64 -44.37 2.74 4.54
CA ILE A 64 -43.14 2.71 5.36
C ILE A 64 -42.36 1.41 5.10
N THR A 65 -43.03 0.26 5.18
CA THR A 65 -42.39 -1.05 4.99
C THR A 65 -41.84 -1.25 3.57
N ARG A 66 -42.50 -0.72 2.53
CA ARG A 66 -41.99 -0.75 1.15
C ARG A 66 -40.70 0.06 1.01
N VAL A 67 -40.67 1.27 1.57
CA VAL A 67 -39.51 2.17 1.51
C VAL A 67 -38.32 1.57 2.28
N GLU A 68 -38.55 1.06 3.49
CA GLU A 68 -37.52 0.38 4.28
C GLU A 68 -36.95 -0.84 3.54
N GLY A 69 -37.82 -1.68 2.99
CA GLY A 69 -37.42 -2.84 2.19
C GLY A 69 -36.56 -2.46 0.98
N SER A 70 -36.88 -1.34 0.32
CA SER A 70 -36.09 -0.81 -0.80
C SER A 70 -34.70 -0.35 -0.35
N HIS A 71 -34.62 0.45 0.71
CA HIS A 71 -33.35 0.92 1.27
C HIS A 71 -32.47 -0.25 1.72
N ARG A 72 -33.05 -1.24 2.40
CA ARG A 72 -32.33 -2.45 2.84
C ARG A 72 -31.76 -3.25 1.66
N ARG A 73 -32.54 -3.41 0.58
CA ARG A 73 -32.06 -4.05 -0.66
C ARG A 73 -30.93 -3.27 -1.31
N MET A 74 -31.05 -1.95 -1.39
CA MET A 74 -30.01 -1.08 -1.95
C MET A 74 -28.70 -1.19 -1.16
N LEU A 75 -28.78 -1.09 0.16
CA LEU A 75 -27.62 -1.24 1.04
C LEU A 75 -26.99 -2.62 0.91
N GLY A 76 -27.81 -3.68 0.89
CA GLY A 76 -27.35 -5.05 0.66
C GLY A 76 -26.61 -5.22 -0.67
N ARG A 77 -27.07 -4.58 -1.76
CA ARG A 77 -26.36 -4.56 -3.06
C ARG A 77 -25.02 -3.85 -2.95
N THR A 78 -24.96 -2.73 -2.25
CA THR A 78 -23.72 -1.97 -2.03
C THR A 78 -22.69 -2.78 -1.22
N ILE A 79 -23.11 -3.40 -0.12
CA ILE A 79 -22.25 -4.28 0.68
C ILE A 79 -21.69 -5.42 -0.17
N ARG A 80 -22.54 -6.09 -0.97
CA ARG A 80 -22.11 -7.17 -1.87
C ARG A 80 -21.07 -6.69 -2.89
N ARG A 81 -21.21 -5.47 -3.43
CA ARG A 81 -20.22 -4.87 -4.34
C ARG A 81 -18.86 -4.70 -3.65
N TYR A 82 -18.83 -4.13 -2.45
CA TYR A 82 -17.58 -3.98 -1.70
C TYR A 82 -16.95 -5.32 -1.32
N GLN A 83 -17.75 -6.31 -0.93
CA GLN A 83 -17.25 -7.66 -0.64
C GLN A 83 -16.61 -8.32 -1.88
N ARG A 84 -17.20 -8.15 -3.07
CA ARG A 84 -16.62 -8.64 -4.33
C ARG A 84 -15.28 -7.98 -4.63
N ARG A 85 -15.20 -6.64 -4.53
CA ARG A 85 -13.94 -5.91 -4.72
C ARG A 85 -12.89 -6.35 -3.70
N ALA A 86 -13.25 -6.48 -2.43
CA ALA A 86 -12.33 -6.95 -1.40
C ALA A 86 -11.79 -8.36 -1.70
N LYS A 87 -12.64 -9.28 -2.18
CA LYS A 87 -12.20 -10.62 -2.61
C LYS A 87 -11.23 -10.54 -3.78
N GLN A 88 -11.51 -9.70 -4.77
CA GLN A 88 -10.62 -9.49 -5.93
C GLN A 88 -9.26 -8.93 -5.49
N TRP A 89 -9.26 -7.87 -4.69
CA TRP A 89 -8.03 -7.26 -4.16
C TRP A 89 -7.17 -8.26 -3.38
N ARG A 90 -7.79 -9.14 -2.58
CA ARG A 90 -7.05 -10.22 -1.88
C ARG A 90 -6.46 -11.25 -2.84
N ARG A 91 -7.07 -11.50 -4.00
CA ARG A 91 -6.51 -12.39 -5.04
C ARG A 91 -5.33 -11.71 -5.71
N GLU A 92 -5.48 -10.45 -6.12
CA GLU A 92 -4.42 -9.65 -6.75
C GLU A 92 -3.21 -9.50 -5.82
N LYS A 93 -3.43 -9.15 -4.54
CA LYS A 93 -2.34 -9.03 -3.57
C LYS A 93 -1.59 -10.35 -3.36
N ARG A 94 -2.30 -11.49 -3.35
CA ARG A 94 -1.66 -12.81 -3.27
C ARG A 94 -0.87 -13.12 -4.53
N TRP A 95 -1.40 -12.79 -5.70
CA TRP A 95 -0.71 -12.97 -6.97
C TRP A 95 0.56 -12.11 -7.02
N MET A 96 0.48 -10.82 -6.69
CA MET A 96 1.64 -9.93 -6.64
C MET A 96 2.71 -10.42 -5.66
N ARG A 97 2.32 -10.86 -4.46
CA ARG A 97 3.27 -11.42 -3.49
C ARG A 97 4.01 -12.64 -4.03
N ARG A 98 3.34 -13.51 -4.79
CA ARG A 98 3.98 -14.66 -5.44
C ARG A 98 4.96 -14.20 -6.52
N GLN A 99 4.53 -13.32 -7.43
CA GLN A 99 5.39 -12.82 -8.51
C GLN A 99 6.62 -12.10 -7.96
N PHE A 100 6.43 -11.23 -6.98
CA PHE A 100 7.53 -10.51 -6.34
C PHE A 100 8.46 -11.45 -5.58
N GLY A 101 7.92 -12.44 -4.87
CA GLY A 101 8.72 -13.46 -4.20
C GLY A 101 9.61 -14.25 -5.17
N GLU A 102 9.07 -14.66 -6.31
CA GLU A 102 9.85 -15.34 -7.35
C GLU A 102 10.92 -14.43 -7.98
N PHE A 103 10.61 -13.16 -8.18
CA PHE A 103 11.60 -12.17 -8.64
C PHE A 103 12.75 -12.00 -7.65
N VAL A 104 12.45 -11.82 -6.35
CA VAL A 104 13.45 -11.66 -5.29
C VAL A 104 14.36 -12.89 -5.23
N LYS A 105 13.80 -14.12 -5.25
CA LYS A 105 14.60 -15.35 -5.27
C LYS A 105 15.59 -15.39 -6.44
N ARG A 106 15.16 -14.99 -7.64
CA ARG A 106 16.04 -14.95 -8.82
C ARG A 106 17.14 -13.90 -8.66
N SER A 107 16.80 -12.72 -8.13
CA SER A 107 17.74 -11.65 -7.83
C SER A 107 18.79 -12.11 -6.82
N ASP A 108 18.37 -12.74 -5.71
CA ASP A 108 19.28 -13.26 -4.68
C ASP A 108 20.22 -14.33 -5.24
N ALA A 109 19.72 -15.22 -6.11
CA ALA A 109 20.54 -16.21 -6.78
C ALA A 109 21.59 -15.56 -7.72
N MET A 110 21.22 -14.50 -8.46
CA MET A 110 22.16 -13.74 -9.29
C MET A 110 23.20 -13.03 -8.43
N HIS A 111 22.76 -12.35 -7.37
CA HIS A 111 23.63 -11.66 -6.42
C HIS A 111 24.64 -12.63 -5.79
N GLY A 112 24.19 -13.81 -5.35
CA GLY A 112 25.06 -14.84 -4.80
C GLY A 112 26.11 -15.34 -5.80
N ARG A 113 25.73 -15.54 -7.07
CA ARG A 113 26.69 -15.91 -8.14
C ARG A 113 27.71 -14.80 -8.39
N TRP A 114 27.25 -13.56 -8.44
CA TRP A 114 28.12 -12.39 -8.64
C TRP A 114 29.11 -12.24 -7.49
N LYS A 115 28.63 -12.32 -6.24
CA LYS A 115 29.45 -12.27 -5.04
C LYS A 115 30.57 -13.32 -5.06
N LYS A 116 30.25 -14.57 -5.41
CA LYS A 116 31.26 -15.63 -5.57
C LYS A 116 32.30 -15.32 -6.64
N ARG A 117 31.90 -14.74 -7.78
CA ARG A 117 32.84 -14.32 -8.85
C ARG A 117 33.78 -13.23 -8.36
N VAL A 118 33.24 -12.20 -7.69
CA VAL A 118 34.02 -11.10 -7.14
C VAL A 118 35.00 -11.61 -6.07
N GLU A 119 34.56 -12.49 -5.17
CA GLU A 119 35.44 -13.10 -4.16
C GLU A 119 36.57 -13.91 -4.80
N LYS A 120 36.30 -14.65 -5.88
CA LYS A 120 37.33 -15.39 -6.62
C LYS A 120 38.36 -14.44 -7.25
N LEU A 121 37.90 -13.42 -7.96
CA LEU A 121 38.77 -12.41 -8.58
C LEU A 121 39.62 -11.66 -7.54
N ASN A 122 39.04 -11.34 -6.38
CA ASN A 122 39.79 -10.72 -5.28
C ASN A 122 40.89 -11.63 -4.73
N LYS A 123 40.63 -12.93 -4.61
CA LYS A 123 41.66 -13.91 -4.19
C LYS A 123 42.78 -14.04 -5.22
N GLU A 124 42.44 -14.10 -6.50
CA GLU A 124 43.41 -14.14 -7.59
C GLU A 124 44.27 -12.87 -7.62
N LEU A 125 43.65 -11.69 -7.49
CA LEU A 125 44.34 -10.40 -7.40
C LEU A 125 45.27 -10.34 -6.17
N ALA A 126 44.84 -10.86 -5.02
CA ALA A 126 45.65 -10.89 -3.81
C ALA A 126 46.83 -11.88 -3.91
N TYR A 127 46.68 -12.95 -4.70
CA TYR A 127 47.77 -13.86 -5.02
C TYR A 127 48.78 -13.20 -5.96
N THR A 128 48.33 -12.63 -7.09
CA THR A 128 49.22 -11.96 -8.05
C THR A 128 49.98 -10.80 -7.41
N LYS A 129 49.32 -9.96 -6.61
CA LYS A 129 49.97 -8.90 -5.83
C LYS A 129 51.07 -9.41 -4.91
N ARG A 130 50.90 -10.60 -4.30
CA ARG A 130 51.94 -11.20 -3.46
C ARG A 130 53.11 -11.71 -4.29
N VAL A 131 52.86 -12.39 -5.40
CA VAL A 131 53.90 -12.89 -6.32
C VAL A 131 54.73 -11.72 -6.86
N PHE A 132 54.07 -10.70 -7.43
CA PHE A 132 54.75 -9.49 -7.90
C PHE A 132 55.56 -8.80 -6.80
N LYS A 133 55.05 -8.75 -5.56
CA LYS A 133 55.79 -8.20 -4.44
C LYS A 133 57.05 -9.03 -4.11
N CYS A 134 56.97 -10.36 -4.14
CA CYS A 134 58.12 -11.25 -3.93
C CYS A 134 59.16 -11.10 -5.05
N ASP A 135 58.72 -11.13 -6.31
CA ASP A 135 59.61 -10.98 -7.48
C ASP A 135 60.31 -9.62 -7.49
N PHE A 136 59.57 -8.56 -7.13
CA PHE A 136 60.10 -7.21 -7.00
C PHE A 136 61.14 -7.11 -5.87
N LEU A 137 60.86 -7.67 -4.70
CA LEU A 137 61.81 -7.70 -3.58
C LEU A 137 63.06 -8.52 -3.91
N HIS A 138 62.91 -9.65 -4.61
CA HIS A 138 64.05 -10.46 -5.05
C HIS A 138 64.91 -9.72 -6.09
N THR A 139 64.29 -8.95 -6.99
CA THR A 139 65.00 -8.12 -7.98
C THR A 139 65.77 -6.97 -7.32
N ILE A 140 65.20 -6.32 -6.30
CA ILE A 140 65.90 -5.28 -5.53
C ILE A 140 67.04 -5.88 -4.71
N ALA A 141 66.82 -7.01 -4.02
CA ALA A 141 67.85 -7.68 -3.23
C ALA A 141 69.02 -8.20 -4.11
N GLY A 142 68.72 -8.74 -5.30
CA GLY A 142 69.73 -9.19 -6.27
C GLY A 142 70.52 -8.04 -6.92
N ASN A 143 69.94 -6.84 -7.01
CA ASN A 143 70.65 -5.64 -7.48
C ASN A 143 71.42 -4.91 -6.37
N GLY A 144 71.03 -5.07 -5.09
CA GLY A 144 71.79 -4.56 -3.94
C GLY A 144 73.15 -5.23 -3.78
N ASN A 145 73.28 -6.50 -4.16
CA ASN A 145 74.54 -7.25 -4.10
C ASN A 145 75.50 -6.95 -5.28
N ARG A 146 75.07 -6.18 -6.28
CA ARG A 146 75.89 -5.78 -7.44
C ARG A 146 76.55 -4.41 -7.32
N ARG A 147 76.32 -3.67 -6.23
CA ARG A 147 76.95 -2.36 -5.97
C ARG A 147 78.04 -2.38 -4.89
N ALA A 148 78.53 -3.56 -4.51
CA ALA A 148 79.58 -3.73 -3.50
C ALA A 148 80.76 -4.56 -4.02
N VAL A 149 81.12 -4.45 -5.31
CA VAL A 149 82.41 -4.91 -5.82
C VAL A 149 82.86 -3.97 -6.93
N GLY A 150 83.94 -3.23 -6.69
CA GLY A 150 84.80 -2.66 -7.74
C GLY A 150 84.79 -1.15 -7.91
N GLU A 151 85.32 -0.42 -6.94
CA GLU A 151 86.18 0.74 -7.27
C GLU A 151 87.47 0.24 -7.97
N ASP A 152 88.07 1.14 -8.75
CA ASP A 152 89.41 1.10 -9.35
C ASP A 152 89.65 0.26 -10.61
N LYS A 153 89.52 0.90 -11.79
CA LYS A 153 90.67 1.53 -12.47
C LYS A 153 90.31 2.26 -13.77
N SER A 154 90.85 3.47 -13.84
CA SER A 154 91.10 4.33 -15.00
C SER A 154 91.62 3.58 -16.25
N VAL A 155 91.16 3.96 -17.45
CA VAL A 155 91.98 4.57 -18.53
C VAL A 155 91.11 4.89 -19.77
N ARG A 156 90.97 6.21 -20.00
CA ARG A 156 90.93 7.00 -21.24
C ARG A 156 90.43 6.42 -22.59
N THR A 157 89.34 7.06 -23.06
CA THR A 157 89.09 7.76 -24.34
C THR A 157 89.29 7.03 -25.68
N ASN A 158 88.26 7.06 -26.53
CA ASN A 158 88.22 7.99 -27.67
C ASN A 158 86.80 8.21 -28.22
N GLU A 159 86.60 9.43 -28.67
CA GLU A 159 85.40 10.07 -29.19
C GLU A 159 85.06 9.62 -30.61
N THR A 160 83.76 9.56 -30.95
CA THR A 160 83.11 10.21 -32.11
C THR A 160 81.63 9.78 -32.12
N SER A 161 80.68 10.64 -31.76
CA SER A 161 80.10 11.75 -32.51
C SER A 161 78.91 11.32 -33.40
N VAL A 162 77.71 11.70 -32.92
CA VAL A 162 76.57 12.24 -33.68
C VAL A 162 75.73 11.27 -34.52
N ALA A 163 74.48 11.05 -34.10
CA ALA A 163 73.33 11.74 -34.71
C ALA A 163 72.01 11.42 -33.98
N SER A 164 71.30 12.50 -33.67
CA SER A 164 69.86 12.67 -33.48
C SER A 164 69.01 11.80 -34.43
N ASP A 165 67.78 11.35 -34.15
CA ASP A 165 66.62 12.11 -33.70
C ASP A 165 65.50 11.19 -33.15
N PRO A 166 64.52 11.74 -32.40
CA PRO A 166 63.29 11.06 -32.00
C PRO A 166 62.15 11.29 -33.01
N LEU A 167 61.09 10.46 -32.91
CA LEU A 167 59.67 10.72 -33.24
C LEU A 167 59.03 9.55 -34.03
N GLN A 168 58.18 8.76 -33.37
CA GLN A 168 56.71 8.86 -33.42
C GLN A 168 56.08 7.69 -32.65
#